data_AF-A0A4Q4SQJ7-F1
#
_entry.id   AF-A0A4Q4SQJ7-F1
#
_cell.length_a   1.000
_cell.length_b   1.000
_cell.length_c   1.000
_cell.angle_alpha   90.00
_cell.angle_beta   90.00
_cell.angle_gamma   90.00
#
_symmetry.space_group_name_H-M   'P 1'
#
loop_
_entity.id
_entity.type
_entity.pdbx_description
1 polymer ?
#
loop_
_entity_poly.entity_id
_entity_poly.type
_entity_poly.pdbx_seq_one_letter_code
_entity_poly.pdbx_strand_id
1 'polypeptide(L)'
;MQLITFVSAASAVVATTSATILRSAVSLNKDCDMEKPYARIINRCDYDVHLWSVYKGDGCPDEGMVTLKTGETYAENYPESTDGKTGVSIKISKTKQCKGNDITQLEYFREMSGEEQYQYNYLDVSYVDCEGEDCPARKDGYYLVAGDQSGVNVASAGNTFCPVLSCHDVASCDKISYVLPDDVQTKTCALNQSMDFYMCGGEAPSGDYGSSPSEDESSSESSAEPSTSSTKQAEYSAAKPTSTSASDEDSYTADIEVAAAAVTPAPAKQDENPYSGLTKTKVVYVTAYEYVNAKRHAHDHARRHQPFHA
;
A
#
# COMPACT_ATOMS: atom_id res chain seq x y z
N MET A 1 5.09 19.47 77.07
CA MET A 1 4.86 19.92 75.68
C MET A 1 6.12 19.61 74.89
N GLN A 2 6.10 18.57 74.06
CA GLN A 2 7.19 18.23 73.14
C GLN A 2 6.58 18.31 71.72
N LEU A 3 6.99 19.31 70.95
CA LEU A 3 6.63 19.43 69.53
C LEU A 3 7.58 18.53 68.73
N ILE A 4 7.00 17.58 67.98
CA ILE A 4 7.71 16.79 66.98
C ILE A 4 7.44 17.47 65.63
N THR A 5 8.48 18.09 65.06
CA THR A 5 8.45 18.70 63.74
C THR A 5 8.70 17.61 62.70
N PHE A 6 7.68 17.27 61.91
CA PHE A 6 7.84 16.41 60.74
C PHE A 6 8.36 17.25 59.57
N VAL A 7 9.61 17.01 59.18
CA VAL A 7 10.18 17.55 57.94
C VAL A 7 9.80 16.58 56.81
N SER A 8 8.77 16.92 56.05
CA SER A 8 8.41 16.18 54.83
C SER A 8 9.40 16.52 53.72
N ALA A 9 10.31 15.60 53.43
CA ALA A 9 11.17 15.68 52.25
C ALA A 9 10.32 15.46 50.99
N ALA A 10 10.03 16.54 50.26
CA ALA A 10 9.46 16.44 48.92
C ALA A 10 10.55 15.88 47.98
N SER A 11 10.48 14.58 47.70
CA SER A 11 11.26 13.98 46.62
C SER A 11 10.64 14.42 45.30
N ALA A 12 11.28 15.38 44.63
CA ALA A 12 10.95 15.71 43.25
C ALA A 12 11.31 14.50 42.38
N VAL A 13 10.29 13.72 42.02
CA VAL A 13 10.43 12.70 40.97
C VAL A 13 10.61 13.47 39.68
N VAL A 14 11.86 13.62 39.23
CA VAL A 14 12.16 14.02 37.86
C VAL A 14 11.67 12.87 36.98
N ALA A 15 10.44 12.98 36.48
CA ALA A 15 9.98 12.15 35.38
C ALA A 15 10.85 12.53 34.18
N THR A 16 11.92 11.78 33.94
CA THR A 16 12.56 11.75 32.64
C THR A 16 11.53 11.16 31.69
N THR A 17 10.71 12.02 31.08
CA THR A 17 10.02 11.68 29.85
C THR A 17 11.12 11.32 28.85
N SER A 18 11.38 10.03 28.68
CA SER A 18 12.04 9.55 27.47
C SER A 18 11.20 10.08 26.34
N ALA A 19 11.66 11.14 25.68
CA ALA A 19 11.07 11.58 24.44
C ALA A 19 11.20 10.38 23.51
N THR A 20 10.11 9.67 23.27
CA THR A 20 10.00 8.76 22.14
C THR A 20 10.43 9.61 20.96
N ILE A 21 11.58 9.30 20.36
CA ILE A 21 12.02 10.00 19.16
C ILE A 21 10.96 9.67 18.12
N LEU A 22 10.04 10.62 17.90
CA LEU A 22 8.95 10.46 16.95
C LEU A 22 9.57 10.28 15.57
N ARG A 23 9.12 9.25 14.87
CA ARG A 23 9.50 9.00 13.48
C ARG A 23 9.10 10.23 12.65
N SER A 24 10.04 10.79 11.88
CA SER A 24 9.82 12.00 11.07
C SER A 24 10.21 11.73 9.63
N ALA A 25 9.29 11.95 8.69
CA ALA A 25 9.56 11.79 7.27
C ALA A 25 10.68 12.73 6.81
N VAL A 26 10.78 13.93 7.42
CA VAL A 26 11.81 14.92 7.06
C VAL A 26 13.22 14.37 7.28
N SER A 27 13.49 13.82 8.46
CA SER A 27 14.82 13.25 8.76
C SER A 27 15.04 11.94 8.00
N LEU A 28 14.03 11.08 7.91
CA LEU A 28 14.14 9.80 7.21
C LEU A 28 14.48 9.97 5.72
N ASN A 29 13.84 10.94 5.06
CA ASN A 29 14.11 11.24 3.66
C ASN A 29 15.52 11.77 3.45
N LYS A 30 15.97 12.65 4.35
CA LYS A 30 17.30 13.24 4.29
C LYS A 30 18.40 12.20 4.52
N ASP A 31 18.17 11.26 5.43
CA ASP A 31 19.18 10.31 5.90
C ASP A 31 19.12 8.97 5.15
N CYS A 32 18.21 8.82 4.17
CA CYS A 32 18.04 7.59 3.41
C CYS A 32 19.30 7.23 2.60
N ASP A 33 19.82 6.04 2.82
CA ASP A 33 20.92 5.42 2.09
C ASP A 33 20.36 4.42 1.07
N MET A 34 20.41 4.77 -0.21
CA MET A 34 19.84 3.96 -1.29
C MET A 34 20.54 2.61 -1.52
N GLU A 35 21.70 2.39 -0.89
CA GLU A 35 22.41 1.09 -0.90
C GLU A 35 21.84 0.09 0.13
N LYS A 36 20.97 0.57 1.03
CA LYS A 36 20.28 -0.27 2.03
C LYS A 36 18.81 -0.50 1.63
N PRO A 37 18.16 -1.56 2.14
CA PRO A 37 16.74 -1.80 1.89
C PRO A 37 15.86 -0.59 2.25
N TYR A 38 14.95 -0.20 1.35
CA TYR A 38 14.16 1.03 1.47
C TYR A 38 12.71 0.89 1.01
N ALA A 39 11.84 1.80 1.47
CA ALA A 39 10.60 2.15 0.79
C ALA A 39 10.76 3.52 0.13
N ARG A 40 10.40 3.63 -1.15
CA ARG A 40 10.47 4.87 -1.92
C ARG A 40 9.12 5.18 -2.57
N ILE A 41 8.72 6.44 -2.50
CA ILE A 41 7.46 6.95 -3.04
C ILE A 41 7.81 8.05 -4.04
N ILE A 42 7.25 7.93 -5.25
CA ILE A 42 7.45 8.87 -6.34
C ILE A 42 6.10 9.50 -6.66
N ASN A 43 6.00 10.81 -6.48
CA ASN A 43 4.78 11.54 -6.80
C ASN A 43 4.73 11.81 -8.32
N ARG A 44 3.96 11.05 -9.10
CA ARG A 44 3.69 11.39 -10.52
C ARG A 44 2.36 12.12 -10.72
N CYS A 45 1.66 12.44 -9.63
CA CYS A 45 0.41 13.17 -9.68
C CYS A 45 0.66 14.59 -10.19
N ASP A 46 -0.35 15.20 -10.81
CA ASP A 46 -0.35 16.62 -11.21
C ASP A 46 -0.66 17.57 -10.03
N TYR A 47 -0.62 17.04 -8.80
CA TYR A 47 -0.82 17.75 -7.55
C TYR A 47 0.26 17.40 -6.52
N ASP A 48 0.50 18.34 -5.61
CA ASP A 48 1.35 18.12 -4.45
C ASP A 48 0.71 17.11 -3.49
N VAL A 49 1.54 16.30 -2.84
CA VAL A 49 1.12 15.41 -1.76
C VAL A 49 1.94 15.66 -0.50
N HIS A 50 1.35 15.35 0.64
CA HIS A 50 1.94 15.52 1.95
C HIS A 50 2.04 14.16 2.63
N LEU A 51 3.24 13.82 3.09
CA LEU A 51 3.59 12.50 3.60
C LEU A 51 4.05 12.56 5.05
N TRP A 52 3.61 11.57 5.82
CA TRP A 52 4.11 11.25 7.15
C TRP A 52 4.51 9.79 7.18
N SER A 53 5.64 9.49 7.80
CA SER A 53 6.05 8.11 8.07
C SER A 53 6.00 7.89 9.57
N VAL A 54 5.07 7.04 10.02
CA VAL A 54 4.78 6.83 11.43
C VAL A 54 4.77 5.35 11.76
N TYR A 55 5.08 5.01 13.00
CA TYR A 55 4.81 3.66 13.48
C TYR A 55 3.31 3.44 13.64
N LYS A 56 2.86 2.20 13.50
CA LYS A 56 1.45 1.85 13.66
C LYS A 56 0.94 2.25 15.05
N GLY A 57 -0.11 3.08 15.08
CA GLY A 57 -0.72 3.58 16.31
C GLY A 57 -0.21 4.96 16.75
N ASP A 58 0.87 5.45 16.16
CA ASP A 58 1.33 6.83 16.37
C ASP A 58 0.44 7.81 15.59
N GLY A 59 0.31 9.02 16.14
CA GLY A 59 -0.27 10.15 15.43
C GLY A 59 0.71 10.75 14.42
N CYS A 60 0.22 11.66 13.57
CA CYS A 60 1.04 12.35 12.60
C CYS A 60 1.40 13.76 13.09
N PRO A 61 2.64 14.00 13.55
CA PRO A 61 3.09 15.33 13.91
C PRO A 61 3.23 16.22 12.66
N ASP A 62 2.83 17.49 12.75
CA ASP A 62 2.93 18.45 11.64
C ASP A 62 4.40 18.68 11.23
N GLU A 63 5.31 18.74 12.21
CA GLU A 63 6.75 18.88 11.99
C GLU A 63 7.43 17.65 11.36
N GLY A 64 6.72 16.51 11.31
CA GLY A 64 7.19 15.27 10.71
C GLY A 64 6.83 15.10 9.24
N MET A 65 6.17 16.10 8.63
CA MET A 65 5.63 16.04 7.27
C MET A 65 6.66 16.39 6.20
N VAL A 66 6.69 15.64 5.10
CA VAL A 66 7.34 16.03 3.83
C VAL A 66 6.28 16.38 2.79
N THR A 67 6.51 17.43 2.00
CA THR A 67 5.68 17.70 0.81
C THR A 67 6.45 17.24 -0.42
N LEU A 68 5.82 16.46 -1.28
CA LEU A 68 6.34 16.10 -2.60
C LEU A 68 5.51 16.81 -3.67
N LYS A 69 6.17 17.65 -4.45
CA LYS A 69 5.63 18.19 -5.70
C LYS A 69 5.60 17.11 -6.78
N THR A 70 4.94 17.39 -7.89
CA THR A 70 4.99 16.54 -9.09
C THR A 70 6.43 16.23 -9.49
N GLY A 71 6.75 14.95 -9.62
CA GLY A 71 8.07 14.42 -9.97
C GLY A 71 9.02 14.23 -8.78
N GLU A 72 8.71 14.76 -7.60
CA GLU A 72 9.56 14.61 -6.42
C GLU A 72 9.40 13.22 -5.78
N THR A 73 10.42 12.85 -5.01
CA THR A 73 10.56 11.52 -4.42
C THR A 73 10.83 11.61 -2.92
N TYR A 74 10.18 10.72 -2.18
CA TYR A 74 10.47 10.40 -0.79
C TYR A 74 11.10 9.01 -0.70
N ALA A 75 12.10 8.81 0.14
CA ALA A 75 12.61 7.48 0.45
C ALA A 75 12.94 7.34 1.94
N GLU A 76 12.85 6.15 2.47
CA GLU A 76 13.32 5.83 3.82
C GLU A 76 13.93 4.44 3.84
N ASN A 77 15.04 4.28 4.58
CA ASN A 77 15.48 2.93 4.93
C ASN A 77 14.49 2.30 5.89
N TYR A 78 14.33 0.98 5.78
CA TYR A 78 13.49 0.27 6.73
C TYR A 78 14.06 0.40 8.15
N PRO A 79 13.22 0.73 9.15
CA PRO A 79 13.69 0.83 10.51
C PRO A 79 14.20 -0.53 11.00
N GLU A 80 15.29 -0.50 11.73
CA GLU A 80 15.63 -1.58 12.65
C GLU A 80 14.69 -1.44 13.85
N SER A 81 13.50 -2.03 13.76
CA SER A 81 12.52 -1.93 14.85
C SER A 81 13.13 -2.53 16.13
N THR A 82 13.13 -1.73 17.21
CA THR A 82 13.70 -2.14 18.51
C THR A 82 12.87 -3.21 19.21
N ASP A 83 11.62 -3.42 18.78
CA ASP A 83 10.68 -4.41 19.33
C ASP A 83 10.43 -5.61 18.39
N GLY A 84 10.96 -5.57 17.17
CA GLY A 84 10.75 -6.54 16.09
C GLY A 84 9.31 -6.68 15.60
N LYS A 85 8.37 -5.82 16.03
CA LYS A 85 6.91 -6.07 15.94
C LYS A 85 6.06 -4.90 15.49
N THR A 86 6.63 -3.71 15.37
CA THR A 86 5.87 -2.53 15.01
C THR A 86 6.01 -2.23 13.51
N GLY A 87 4.87 -2.24 12.80
CA GLY A 87 4.78 -1.84 11.41
C GLY A 87 4.88 -0.32 11.22
N VAL A 88 5.17 0.09 9.99
CA VAL A 88 5.20 1.49 9.55
C VAL A 88 4.02 1.73 8.63
N SER A 89 3.41 2.90 8.77
CA SER A 89 2.42 3.44 7.83
C SER A 89 2.95 4.76 7.27
N ILE A 90 3.22 4.79 5.98
CA ILE A 90 3.48 6.04 5.26
C ILE A 90 2.14 6.58 4.78
N LYS A 91 1.64 7.59 5.50
CA LYS A 91 0.35 8.24 5.25
C LYS A 91 0.53 9.37 4.26
N ILE A 92 -0.35 9.45 3.26
CA ILE A 92 -0.25 10.36 2.13
C ILE A 92 -1.59 11.07 1.93
N SER A 93 -1.59 12.41 1.94
CA SER A 93 -2.79 13.24 1.72
C SER A 93 -2.54 14.32 0.67
N LYS A 94 -3.61 14.81 0.04
CA LYS A 94 -3.59 16.03 -0.80
C LYS A 94 -3.55 17.32 0.04
N THR A 95 -3.72 17.22 1.36
CA THR A 95 -3.73 18.34 2.29
C THR A 95 -2.63 18.22 3.34
N LYS A 96 -2.27 19.33 3.97
CA LYS A 96 -1.29 19.36 5.06
C LYS A 96 -1.83 18.80 6.39
N GLN A 97 -2.88 17.99 6.34
CA GLN A 97 -3.51 17.42 7.51
C GLN A 97 -3.48 15.89 7.38
N CYS A 98 -2.84 15.25 8.36
CA CYS A 98 -2.84 13.79 8.47
C CYS A 98 -3.97 13.33 9.41
N LYS A 99 -5.18 13.75 9.06
CA LYS A 99 -6.41 13.40 9.76
C LYS A 99 -7.56 13.54 8.78
N GLY A 100 -8.59 12.74 8.98
CA GLY A 100 -9.77 12.77 8.13
C GLY A 100 -9.80 11.55 7.22
N ASN A 101 -10.40 11.75 6.06
CA ASN A 101 -11.02 10.74 5.22
C ASN A 101 -10.40 10.70 3.82
N ASP A 102 -9.19 11.22 3.67
CA ASP A 102 -8.52 11.48 2.40
C ASP A 102 -7.08 10.94 2.40
N ILE A 103 -6.82 9.85 3.14
CA ILE A 103 -5.48 9.31 3.36
C ILE A 103 -5.30 7.99 2.59
N THR A 104 -4.28 7.98 1.72
CA THR A 104 -3.70 6.75 1.19
C THR A 104 -2.55 6.33 2.09
N GLN A 105 -2.43 5.03 2.38
CA GLN A 105 -1.37 4.49 3.22
C GLN A 105 -0.57 3.46 2.44
N LEU A 106 0.75 3.63 2.40
CA LEU A 106 1.67 2.54 2.07
C LEU A 106 2.16 1.97 3.40
N GLU A 107 1.71 0.77 3.74
CA GLU A 107 2.05 0.11 4.99
C GLU A 107 3.07 -0.99 4.74
N TYR A 108 4.00 -1.15 5.69
CA TYR A 108 4.91 -2.28 5.68
C TYR A 108 5.31 -2.72 7.09
N PHE A 109 5.62 -4.00 7.26
CA PHE A 109 6.05 -4.60 8.51
C PHE A 109 7.10 -5.67 8.23
N ARG A 110 8.29 -5.46 8.78
CA ARG A 110 9.38 -6.44 8.73
C ARG A 110 9.31 -7.32 9.97
N GLU A 111 8.82 -8.55 9.80
CA GLU A 111 8.82 -9.54 10.87
C GLU A 111 10.24 -10.08 11.06
N MET A 112 10.95 -9.57 12.06
CA MET A 112 12.35 -9.92 12.35
C MET A 112 12.49 -10.88 13.54
N SER A 113 11.41 -11.13 14.29
CA SER A 113 11.45 -11.76 15.62
C SER A 113 10.56 -13.01 15.76
N GLY A 114 9.70 -13.26 14.78
CA GLY A 114 8.78 -14.40 14.71
C GLY A 114 9.46 -15.69 14.25
N GLU A 115 8.64 -16.72 14.02
CA GLU A 115 9.11 -17.99 13.47
C GLU A 115 9.78 -17.76 12.10
N GLU A 116 10.95 -18.37 11.85
CA GLU A 116 11.78 -18.10 10.65
C GLU A 116 11.00 -18.20 9.33
N GLN A 117 10.05 -19.13 9.24
CA GLN A 117 9.18 -19.31 8.08
C GLN A 117 8.19 -18.18 7.79
N TYR A 118 8.06 -17.19 8.69
CA TYR A 118 7.25 -15.99 8.53
C TYR A 118 8.08 -14.70 8.57
N GLN A 119 9.41 -14.81 8.60
CA GLN A 119 10.29 -13.66 8.61
C GLN A 119 10.38 -13.04 7.20
N TYR A 120 9.46 -12.14 6.92
CA TYR A 120 9.30 -11.45 5.65
C TYR A 120 8.97 -9.97 5.86
N ASN A 121 9.08 -9.21 4.78
CA ASN A 121 8.48 -7.89 4.68
C ASN A 121 7.03 -8.06 4.21
N TYR A 122 6.06 -7.73 5.06
CA TYR A 122 4.64 -7.69 4.71
C TYR A 122 4.29 -6.27 4.32
N LEU A 123 3.57 -6.07 3.22
CA LEU A 123 3.26 -4.73 2.72
C LEU A 123 1.89 -4.66 2.06
N ASP A 124 1.28 -3.49 2.08
CA ASP A 124 0.05 -3.21 1.36
C ASP A 124 -0.14 -1.71 1.09
N VAL A 125 -1.06 -1.43 0.17
CA VAL A 125 -1.61 -0.09 -0.07
C VAL A 125 -3.03 -0.09 0.47
N SER A 126 -3.36 0.92 1.27
CA SER A 126 -4.62 1.00 2.01
C SER A 126 -5.31 2.34 1.82
N TYR A 127 -6.61 2.25 1.53
CA TYR A 127 -7.59 3.33 1.45
C TYR A 127 -8.62 3.22 2.59
N VAL A 128 -8.31 2.50 3.68
CA VAL A 128 -9.23 2.36 4.82
C VAL A 128 -9.54 3.71 5.47
N ASP A 129 -8.57 4.63 5.49
CA ASP A 129 -8.72 6.02 5.95
C ASP A 129 -9.13 6.97 4.80
N CYS A 130 -9.79 6.42 3.76
CA CYS A 130 -10.32 7.14 2.60
C CYS A 130 -11.86 7.08 2.56
N GLU A 131 -12.58 7.96 3.26
CA GLU A 131 -14.03 8.07 3.08
C GLU A 131 -14.33 8.87 1.80
N GLY A 132 -14.36 8.16 0.66
CA GLY A 132 -14.59 8.69 -0.67
C GLY A 132 -13.63 8.09 -1.70
N GLU A 133 -13.60 8.66 -2.91
CA GLU A 133 -12.68 8.22 -3.99
C GLU A 133 -11.49 9.17 -4.22
N ASP A 134 -11.43 10.30 -3.50
CA ASP A 134 -10.50 11.41 -3.79
C ASP A 134 -9.17 11.35 -2.99
N CYS A 135 -8.73 10.15 -2.63
CA CYS A 135 -7.43 9.96 -2.00
C CYS A 135 -6.31 9.89 -3.03
N PRO A 136 -5.08 10.32 -2.70
CA PRO A 136 -3.95 10.23 -3.61
C PRO A 136 -3.82 8.83 -4.22
N ALA A 137 -3.68 8.74 -5.54
CA ALA A 137 -3.51 7.48 -6.28
C ALA A 137 -4.70 6.48 -6.29
N ARG A 138 -5.79 6.70 -5.55
CA ARG A 138 -6.96 5.80 -5.60
C ARG A 138 -7.70 5.89 -6.93
N LYS A 139 -8.02 7.10 -7.34
CA LYS A 139 -8.70 7.37 -8.61
C LYS A 139 -7.74 7.38 -9.80
N ASP A 140 -6.52 7.86 -9.57
CA ASP A 140 -5.52 8.12 -10.62
C ASP A 140 -4.64 6.88 -10.92
N GLY A 141 -4.74 5.85 -10.09
CA GLY A 141 -3.94 4.64 -10.22
C GLY A 141 -2.58 4.72 -9.53
N TYR A 142 -1.90 3.57 -9.44
CA TYR A 142 -0.52 3.47 -9.00
C TYR A 142 0.17 2.27 -9.62
N TYR A 143 1.50 2.32 -9.61
CA TYR A 143 2.38 1.19 -9.89
C TYR A 143 3.26 0.95 -8.66
N LEU A 144 3.30 -0.28 -8.14
CA LEU A 144 4.17 -0.68 -7.03
C LEU A 144 5.01 -1.86 -7.46
N VAL A 145 6.31 -1.81 -7.20
CA VAL A 145 7.21 -2.96 -7.31
C VAL A 145 7.92 -3.19 -5.99
N ALA A 146 7.86 -4.41 -5.49
CA ALA A 146 8.62 -4.84 -4.32
C ALA A 146 9.62 -5.92 -4.73
N GLY A 147 10.88 -5.75 -4.33
CA GLY A 147 12.00 -6.61 -4.71
C GLY A 147 12.62 -6.30 -6.06
N ASP A 148 13.83 -6.83 -6.23
CA ASP A 148 14.70 -6.62 -7.39
C ASP A 148 14.17 -7.27 -8.69
N GLN A 149 13.07 -8.02 -8.60
CA GLN A 149 12.46 -8.75 -9.70
C GLN A 149 13.44 -9.70 -10.40
N SER A 150 14.31 -10.33 -9.61
CA SER A 150 15.32 -11.27 -10.07
C SER A 150 15.37 -12.52 -9.17
N GLY A 151 15.80 -13.65 -9.76
CA GLY A 151 15.99 -14.89 -9.03
C GLY A 151 14.76 -15.32 -8.22
N VAL A 152 14.92 -15.44 -6.90
CA VAL A 152 13.85 -15.86 -5.99
C VAL A 152 12.92 -14.72 -5.56
N ASN A 153 13.23 -13.46 -5.90
CA ASN A 153 12.46 -12.27 -5.54
C ASN A 153 11.60 -11.73 -6.70
N VAL A 154 11.30 -12.59 -7.67
CA VAL A 154 10.37 -12.26 -8.77
C VAL A 154 8.94 -12.33 -8.26
N ALA A 155 8.08 -11.45 -8.77
CA ALA A 155 6.65 -11.49 -8.50
C ALA A 155 6.05 -12.87 -8.77
N SER A 156 5.28 -13.38 -7.80
CA SER A 156 4.46 -14.58 -8.03
C SER A 156 3.33 -14.27 -9.03
N ALA A 157 2.81 -15.28 -9.71
CA ALA A 157 1.74 -15.10 -10.70
C ALA A 157 0.47 -14.43 -10.15
N GLY A 158 0.23 -14.54 -8.83
CA GLY A 158 -0.89 -13.88 -8.15
C GLY A 158 -0.53 -12.54 -7.49
N ASN A 159 0.69 -12.04 -7.68
CA ASN A 159 1.23 -10.86 -7.00
C ASN A 159 1.08 -10.93 -5.47
N THR A 160 1.26 -12.12 -4.90
CA THR A 160 1.24 -12.32 -3.44
C THR A 160 2.64 -12.30 -2.84
N PHE A 161 3.65 -12.65 -3.64
CA PHE A 161 5.07 -12.63 -3.26
C PHE A 161 5.83 -11.65 -4.16
N CYS A 162 6.66 -10.79 -3.58
CA CYS A 162 7.42 -9.69 -4.20
C CYS A 162 6.67 -9.00 -5.35
N PRO A 163 5.49 -8.43 -5.04
CA PRO A 163 4.50 -8.08 -6.05
C PRO A 163 4.96 -6.99 -7.01
N VAL A 164 4.41 -7.07 -8.23
CA VAL A 164 4.28 -5.93 -9.14
C VAL A 164 2.80 -5.59 -9.27
N LEU A 165 2.36 -4.56 -8.56
CA LEU A 165 0.97 -4.10 -8.55
C LEU A 165 0.78 -2.94 -9.51
N SER A 166 -0.34 -2.96 -10.23
CA SER A 166 -0.70 -1.91 -11.19
C SER A 166 -2.22 -1.72 -11.19
N CYS A 167 -2.65 -0.47 -11.06
CA CYS A 167 -4.04 -0.05 -11.26
C CYS A 167 -4.10 1.34 -11.89
N HIS A 168 -5.23 1.66 -12.52
CA HIS A 168 -5.40 2.88 -13.32
C HIS A 168 -6.65 3.69 -12.96
N ASP A 169 -7.53 3.12 -12.14
CA ASP A 169 -8.80 3.70 -11.74
C ASP A 169 -9.24 3.11 -10.39
N VAL A 170 -10.29 3.69 -9.79
CA VAL A 170 -10.85 3.23 -8.51
C VAL A 170 -11.15 1.74 -8.53
N ALA A 171 -11.80 1.25 -9.59
CA ALA A 171 -12.24 -0.15 -9.68
C ALA A 171 -11.08 -1.16 -9.76
N SER A 172 -9.98 -0.80 -10.40
CA SER A 172 -8.77 -1.62 -10.46
C SER A 172 -7.95 -1.50 -9.18
N CYS A 173 -7.85 -0.32 -8.57
CA CYS A 173 -7.11 -0.13 -7.33
C CYS A 173 -7.79 -0.83 -6.15
N ASP A 174 -9.12 -0.76 -6.06
CA ASP A 174 -9.91 -1.41 -5.02
C ASP A 174 -9.81 -2.95 -5.05
N LYS A 175 -9.30 -3.56 -6.14
CA LYS A 175 -9.05 -5.01 -6.22
C LYS A 175 -7.75 -5.46 -5.57
N ILE A 176 -6.80 -4.55 -5.41
CA ILE A 176 -5.41 -4.85 -5.01
C ILE A 176 -4.96 -4.07 -3.77
N SER A 177 -5.82 -3.19 -3.25
CA SER A 177 -5.61 -2.36 -2.06
C SER A 177 -6.71 -2.61 -1.04
N TYR A 178 -6.42 -2.38 0.24
CA TYR A 178 -7.45 -2.36 1.27
C TYR A 178 -8.41 -1.20 1.02
N VAL A 179 -9.70 -1.46 0.94
CA VAL A 179 -10.77 -0.45 0.94
C VAL A 179 -11.54 -0.55 2.25
N LEU A 180 -11.81 -1.78 2.68
CA LEU A 180 -12.44 -2.09 3.94
C LEU A 180 -11.41 -2.68 4.92
N PRO A 181 -11.59 -2.48 6.24
CA PRO A 181 -10.65 -3.01 7.24
C PRO A 181 -10.46 -4.53 7.23
N ASP A 182 -11.41 -5.28 6.67
CA ASP A 182 -11.43 -6.74 6.61
C ASP A 182 -11.03 -7.33 5.25
N ASP A 183 -10.66 -6.48 4.29
CA ASP A 183 -10.06 -6.95 3.03
C ASP A 183 -8.80 -7.78 3.31
N VAL A 184 -8.40 -8.62 2.36
CA VAL A 184 -7.16 -9.39 2.48
C VAL A 184 -6.25 -9.03 1.32
N GLN A 185 -5.47 -7.95 1.51
CA GLN A 185 -4.62 -7.38 0.47
C GLN A 185 -3.15 -7.28 0.86
N THR A 186 -2.76 -7.71 2.06
CA THR A 186 -1.35 -7.81 2.45
C THR A 186 -0.60 -8.75 1.51
N LYS A 187 0.52 -8.25 0.99
CA LYS A 187 1.47 -8.98 0.16
C LYS A 187 2.74 -9.25 0.96
N THR A 188 3.58 -10.12 0.45
CA THR A 188 4.81 -10.54 1.12
C THR A 188 6.00 -10.35 0.20
N CYS A 189 7.18 -10.01 0.72
CA CYS A 189 8.44 -10.09 -0.01
C CYS A 189 9.59 -10.41 0.95
N ALA A 190 10.74 -10.84 0.43
CA ALA A 190 11.90 -11.13 1.27
C ALA A 190 12.32 -9.90 2.10
N LEU A 191 12.79 -10.15 3.33
CA LEU A 191 12.97 -9.13 4.38
C LEU A 191 13.75 -7.86 3.98
N ASN A 192 14.73 -8.02 3.09
CA ASN A 192 15.68 -6.96 2.71
C ASN A 192 15.45 -6.46 1.28
N GLN A 193 14.29 -6.75 0.71
CA GLN A 193 13.93 -6.28 -0.62
C GLN A 193 13.31 -4.89 -0.52
N SER A 194 13.85 -3.94 -1.28
CA SER A 194 13.31 -2.59 -1.39
C SER A 194 11.97 -2.57 -2.12
N MET A 195 11.21 -1.48 -1.96
CA MET A 195 10.00 -1.24 -2.72
C MET A 195 9.95 0.18 -3.29
N ASP A 196 9.39 0.30 -4.49
CA ASP A 196 9.08 1.56 -5.15
C ASP A 196 7.58 1.67 -5.37
N PHE A 197 7.00 2.79 -4.93
CA PHE A 197 5.59 3.13 -5.09
C PHE A 197 5.45 4.39 -5.94
N TYR A 198 4.92 4.24 -7.13
CA TYR A 198 4.69 5.33 -8.08
C TYR A 198 3.22 5.71 -8.06
N MET A 199 2.95 6.93 -7.62
CA MET A 199 1.60 7.45 -7.49
C MET A 199 1.08 8.00 -8.82
N CYS A 200 -0.23 7.92 -9.05
CA CYS A 200 -0.94 8.49 -10.20
C CYS A 200 -0.50 7.93 -11.55
N GLY A 201 -0.72 6.63 -11.72
CA GLY A 201 -0.59 5.91 -12.97
C GLY A 201 -0.10 4.47 -12.78
N GLY A 202 -0.76 3.52 -13.43
CA GLY A 202 -0.44 2.09 -13.33
C GLY A 202 0.67 1.61 -14.25
N GLU A 203 1.27 2.48 -15.05
CA GLU A 203 2.35 2.09 -15.95
C GLU A 203 3.69 1.99 -15.22
N ALA A 204 4.48 1.00 -15.60
CA ALA A 204 5.86 0.89 -15.17
C ALA A 204 6.64 2.18 -15.51
N PRO A 205 7.60 2.63 -14.66
CA PRO A 205 8.46 3.76 -14.97
C PRO A 205 9.17 3.57 -16.33
N SER A 206 9.14 4.60 -17.17
CA SER A 206 9.87 4.63 -18.45
C SER A 206 11.30 5.20 -18.35
N GLY A 207 11.80 5.48 -17.13
CA GLY A 207 13.15 6.00 -16.87
C GLY A 207 13.52 6.03 -15.38
N ASP A 208 14.80 6.34 -15.08
CA ASP A 208 15.35 6.42 -13.72
C ASP A 208 14.85 7.68 -12.99
N TYR A 209 13.84 7.56 -12.14
CA TYR A 209 13.38 8.62 -11.22
C TYR A 209 14.31 8.77 -10.00
N GLY A 210 15.63 8.71 -10.23
CA GLY A 210 16.66 8.58 -9.20
C GLY A 210 17.35 9.89 -8.79
N SER A 211 16.68 11.04 -8.78
CA SER A 211 17.33 12.29 -8.34
C SER A 211 16.43 13.11 -7.41
N SER A 212 16.85 13.16 -6.15
CA SER A 212 16.42 14.15 -5.16
C SER A 212 16.88 15.56 -5.61
N PRO A 213 16.11 16.64 -5.39
CA PRO A 213 16.46 17.95 -5.92
C PRO A 213 17.64 18.57 -5.17
N SER A 214 18.69 18.91 -5.92
CA SER A 214 19.67 19.94 -5.53
C SER A 214 19.06 21.32 -5.73
N GLU A 215 19.10 22.14 -4.68
CA GLU A 215 18.75 23.56 -4.72
C GLU A 215 19.60 24.33 -5.75
N ASP A 216 18.98 25.33 -6.37
CA ASP A 216 19.53 26.35 -7.28
C ASP A 216 19.97 25.91 -8.70
N GLU A 217 19.18 26.28 -9.72
CA GLU A 217 19.58 27.36 -10.63
C GLU A 217 18.37 27.95 -11.39
N SER A 218 18.36 29.27 -11.37
CA SER A 218 17.42 30.19 -11.98
C SER A 218 17.58 30.25 -13.50
N SER A 219 16.45 30.40 -14.19
CA SER A 219 16.25 31.12 -15.46
C SER A 219 17.11 30.74 -16.67
N SER A 220 16.44 30.27 -17.74
CA SER A 220 16.55 30.87 -19.07
C SER A 220 15.39 30.43 -19.95
N GLU A 221 14.50 31.38 -20.25
CA GLU A 221 13.55 31.31 -21.35
C GLU A 221 14.29 31.11 -22.68
N SER A 222 13.79 30.22 -23.53
CA SER A 222 13.80 30.44 -24.98
C SER A 222 12.74 29.60 -25.67
N SER A 223 11.83 30.33 -26.29
CA SER A 223 10.74 29.90 -27.15
C SER A 223 11.21 29.08 -28.35
N ALA A 224 10.49 28.01 -28.69
CA ALA A 224 10.17 27.63 -30.07
C ALA A 224 9.16 26.46 -30.10
N GLU A 225 7.94 26.76 -30.54
CA GLU A 225 7.05 25.85 -31.27
C GLU A 225 6.99 26.32 -32.74
N PRO A 226 6.38 25.58 -33.68
CA PRO A 226 6.36 24.13 -33.86
C PRO A 226 6.81 23.77 -35.31
N SER A 227 7.05 22.50 -35.62
CA SER A 227 7.12 22.06 -37.01
C SER A 227 6.35 20.77 -37.26
N THR A 228 5.57 20.86 -38.32
CA THR A 228 4.50 19.99 -38.78
C THR A 228 5.00 18.88 -39.71
N SER A 229 4.21 17.81 -39.73
CA SER A 229 3.94 16.90 -40.86
C SER A 229 5.04 15.95 -41.35
N SER A 230 4.78 14.65 -41.21
CA SER A 230 4.63 13.78 -42.40
C SER A 230 3.97 12.45 -42.05
N THR A 231 2.80 12.29 -42.65
CA THR A 231 2.01 11.09 -42.89
C THR A 231 2.83 9.93 -43.49
N LYS A 232 2.71 8.73 -42.90
CA LYS A 232 2.71 7.48 -43.68
C LYS A 232 1.65 6.51 -43.17
N GLN A 233 0.71 6.31 -44.08
CA GLN A 233 -0.36 5.34 -44.14
C GLN A 233 0.22 3.97 -44.56
N ALA A 234 -0.18 2.90 -43.88
CA ALA A 234 -0.23 1.54 -44.41
C ALA A 234 -1.23 0.76 -43.53
N GLU A 235 -2.47 0.64 -43.97
CA GLU A 235 -3.03 -0.49 -44.72
C GLU A 235 -3.65 -1.56 -43.81
N TYR A 236 -4.97 -1.57 -43.93
CA TYR A 236 -6.00 -2.48 -43.51
C TYR A 236 -5.68 -3.97 -43.68
N SER A 237 -6.16 -4.78 -42.75
CA SER A 237 -6.68 -6.12 -43.06
C SER A 237 -7.86 -6.42 -42.14
N ALA A 238 -9.05 -6.19 -42.69
CA ALA A 238 -10.32 -6.53 -42.10
C ALA A 238 -10.60 -8.02 -42.35
N ALA A 239 -10.62 -8.83 -41.30
CA ALA A 239 -11.23 -10.15 -41.34
C ALA A 239 -12.73 -10.01 -41.04
N LYS A 240 -13.55 -10.29 -42.06
CA LYS A 240 -15.01 -10.31 -42.04
C LYS A 240 -15.52 -11.52 -41.24
N PRO A 241 -16.56 -11.39 -40.40
CA PRO A 241 -17.20 -12.53 -39.76
C PRO A 241 -18.15 -13.23 -40.75
N THR A 242 -18.13 -14.56 -40.79
CA THR A 242 -19.17 -15.34 -41.48
C THR A 242 -20.14 -15.86 -40.43
N SER A 243 -21.28 -15.20 -40.36
CA SER A 243 -22.51 -15.70 -39.77
C SER A 243 -23.22 -16.62 -40.75
N THR A 244 -23.74 -17.74 -40.28
CA THR A 244 -24.77 -18.49 -40.98
C THR A 244 -25.82 -18.88 -39.96
N SER A 245 -26.96 -18.21 -40.05
CA SER A 245 -28.21 -18.65 -39.44
C SER A 245 -29.00 -19.40 -40.51
N ALA A 246 -29.50 -20.58 -40.18
CA ALA A 246 -30.67 -21.15 -40.81
C ALA A 246 -31.44 -21.96 -39.75
N SER A 247 -32.65 -21.49 -39.50
CA SER A 247 -33.79 -22.18 -38.90
C SER A 247 -34.12 -23.46 -39.66
N ASP A 248 -34.69 -24.45 -38.97
CA ASP A 248 -36.00 -24.99 -39.32
C ASP A 248 -36.54 -25.86 -38.17
N GLU A 249 -37.81 -25.64 -37.85
CA GLU A 249 -38.64 -26.48 -37.00
C GLU A 249 -38.94 -27.79 -37.74
N ASP A 250 -38.84 -28.95 -37.07
CA ASP A 250 -39.98 -29.87 -37.05
C ASP A 250 -39.84 -31.00 -36.01
N SER A 251 -41.01 -31.37 -35.49
CA SER A 251 -41.30 -32.32 -34.43
C SER A 251 -41.04 -33.78 -34.84
N TYR A 252 -40.25 -34.54 -34.06
CA TYR A 252 -40.48 -35.99 -33.86
C TYR A 252 -40.00 -36.48 -32.48
N THR A 253 -40.93 -37.12 -31.76
CA THR A 253 -40.72 -37.94 -30.57
C THR A 253 -39.96 -39.22 -30.91
N ALA A 254 -38.81 -39.45 -30.26
CA ALA A 254 -38.20 -40.78 -30.12
C ALA A 254 -37.23 -40.78 -28.92
N ASP A 255 -37.30 -41.84 -28.14
CA ASP A 255 -36.62 -42.07 -26.86
C ASP A 255 -35.10 -41.86 -26.91
N ILE A 256 -34.57 -40.98 -26.05
CA ILE A 256 -33.13 -40.84 -25.83
C ILE A 256 -32.73 -41.73 -24.64
N GLU A 257 -32.07 -42.85 -24.96
CA GLU A 257 -31.25 -43.57 -23.98
C GLU A 257 -30.12 -42.65 -23.49
N VAL A 258 -30.09 -42.41 -22.17
CA VAL A 258 -29.04 -41.63 -21.52
C VAL A 258 -27.76 -42.45 -21.52
N ALA A 259 -26.86 -42.16 -22.45
CA ALA A 259 -25.49 -42.65 -22.42
C ALA A 259 -24.79 -42.07 -21.18
N ALA A 260 -24.25 -42.96 -20.33
CA ALA A 260 -23.47 -42.58 -19.16
C ALA A 260 -22.30 -41.67 -19.56
N ALA A 261 -22.19 -40.51 -18.90
CA ALA A 261 -21.15 -39.52 -19.16
C ALA A 261 -19.75 -40.17 -19.05
N ALA A 262 -18.95 -40.04 -20.10
CA ALA A 262 -17.55 -40.41 -20.08
C ALA A 262 -16.81 -39.49 -19.10
N VAL A 263 -16.20 -40.08 -18.07
CA VAL A 263 -15.37 -39.38 -17.09
C VAL A 263 -14.08 -38.94 -17.79
N THR A 264 -13.98 -37.67 -18.14
CA THR A 264 -12.71 -37.06 -18.53
C THR A 264 -11.78 -37.05 -17.31
N PRO A 265 -10.52 -37.53 -17.42
CA PRO A 265 -9.57 -37.44 -16.33
C PRO A 265 -9.34 -35.98 -15.95
N ALA A 266 -9.23 -35.72 -14.65
CA ALA A 266 -8.93 -34.40 -14.11
C ALA A 266 -7.62 -33.86 -14.73
N PRO A 267 -7.53 -32.53 -14.99
CA PRO A 267 -6.28 -31.91 -15.42
C PRO A 267 -5.14 -32.31 -14.48
N ALA A 268 -3.98 -32.62 -15.05
CA ALA A 268 -2.78 -32.92 -14.27
C ALA A 268 -2.54 -31.79 -13.26
N LYS A 269 -2.20 -32.15 -12.00
CA LYS A 269 -1.81 -31.20 -10.97
C LYS A 269 -0.72 -30.30 -11.54
N GLN A 270 -1.04 -29.02 -11.67
CA GLN A 270 -0.05 -27.97 -11.83
C GLN A 270 0.77 -27.94 -10.54
N ASP A 271 2.10 -27.89 -10.64
CA ASP A 271 3.01 -27.93 -9.50
C ASP A 271 2.55 -26.97 -8.40
N GLU A 272 2.56 -27.45 -7.16
CA GLU A 272 2.14 -26.69 -5.98
C GLU A 272 2.86 -25.33 -5.95
N ASN A 273 2.08 -24.26 -5.77
CA ASN A 273 2.63 -22.93 -5.55
C ASN A 273 3.67 -23.01 -4.41
N PRO A 274 4.96 -22.71 -4.65
CA PRO A 274 6.01 -22.87 -3.64
C PRO A 274 5.84 -21.94 -2.42
N TYR A 275 4.85 -21.04 -2.46
CA TYR A 275 4.54 -20.06 -1.43
C TYR A 275 3.29 -20.41 -0.60
N SER A 276 2.74 -21.63 -0.70
CA SER A 276 1.48 -22.05 -0.04
C SER A 276 1.53 -22.19 1.50
N GLY A 277 2.51 -21.60 2.18
CA GLY A 277 2.69 -21.66 3.63
C GLY A 277 3.03 -20.33 4.30
N LEU A 278 2.98 -19.20 3.57
CA LEU A 278 3.41 -17.89 4.07
C LEU A 278 2.34 -17.13 4.88
N THR A 279 1.17 -17.73 5.09
CA THR A 279 0.03 -17.06 5.73
C THR A 279 -0.42 -17.82 6.97
N LYS A 280 -0.46 -17.15 8.12
CA LYS A 280 -0.97 -17.72 9.37
C LYS A 280 -2.38 -17.19 9.62
N THR A 281 -3.38 -18.05 9.47
CA THR A 281 -4.76 -17.68 9.83
C THR A 281 -4.95 -17.84 11.34
N LYS A 282 -5.05 -16.72 12.06
CA LYS A 282 -5.42 -16.72 13.49
C LYS A 282 -6.89 -16.35 13.63
N VAL A 283 -7.72 -17.28 14.10
CA VAL A 283 -9.11 -17.00 14.47
C VAL A 283 -9.13 -16.29 15.82
N VAL A 284 -9.45 -15.00 15.83
CA VAL A 284 -9.61 -14.21 17.06
C VAL A 284 -11.10 -13.99 17.32
N TYR A 285 -11.59 -14.51 18.43
CA TYR A 285 -12.95 -14.23 18.89
C TYR A 285 -12.97 -12.88 19.61
N VAL A 286 -13.58 -11.86 18.98
CA VAL A 286 -13.79 -10.56 19.60
C VAL A 286 -15.20 -10.51 20.17
N THR A 287 -15.33 -10.47 21.50
CA THR A 287 -16.60 -10.18 22.16
C THR A 287 -16.83 -8.67 22.16
N ALA A 288 -17.66 -8.16 21.26
CA ALA A 288 -18.08 -6.77 21.27
C ALA A 288 -19.04 -6.54 22.45
N TYR A 289 -18.61 -5.77 23.46
CA TYR A 289 -19.52 -5.25 24.48
C TYR A 289 -20.17 -3.97 23.95
N GLU A 290 -21.41 -4.10 23.47
CA GLU A 290 -22.23 -2.95 23.09
C GLU A 290 -22.75 -2.26 24.35
N TYR A 291 -22.08 -1.18 24.77
CA TYR A 291 -22.64 -0.28 25.80
C TYR A 291 -23.75 0.55 25.16
N VAL A 292 -24.99 0.09 25.31
CA VAL A 292 -26.19 0.85 24.95
C VAL A 292 -26.36 2.02 25.92
N ASN A 293 -25.59 3.08 25.74
CA ASN A 293 -25.81 4.33 26.47
C ASN A 293 -26.97 5.09 25.82
N ALA A 294 -28.12 5.04 26.49
CA ALA A 294 -29.27 5.86 26.18
C ALA A 294 -28.88 7.35 26.14
N LYS A 295 -29.02 7.97 24.96
CA LYS A 295 -29.08 9.42 24.66
C LYS A 295 -28.49 10.36 25.72
N ARG A 296 -27.25 10.84 25.50
CA ARG A 296 -26.89 12.27 25.61
C ARG A 296 -25.76 12.59 24.63
N HIS A 297 -25.91 13.69 23.90
CA HIS A 297 -24.95 14.21 22.92
C HIS A 297 -23.57 14.44 23.53
N ALA A 298 -22.53 13.90 22.89
CA ALA A 298 -21.17 14.43 22.90
C ALA A 298 -20.42 13.84 21.69
N HIS A 299 -19.95 14.71 20.80
CA HIS A 299 -19.05 14.36 19.71
C HIS A 299 -17.67 14.06 20.31
N ASP A 300 -17.24 12.80 20.26
CA ASP A 300 -15.82 12.46 20.38
C ASP A 300 -15.60 11.09 19.74
N HIS A 301 -15.02 11.06 18.53
CA HIS A 301 -14.65 9.82 17.86
C HIS A 301 -13.20 9.48 18.19
N ALA A 302 -12.97 9.01 19.43
CA ALA A 302 -11.80 8.22 19.74
C ALA A 302 -12.00 6.80 19.15
N ARG A 303 -11.80 6.64 17.84
CA ARG A 303 -11.74 5.31 17.21
C ARG A 303 -10.47 4.62 17.70
N ARG A 304 -10.65 3.72 18.67
CA ARG A 304 -9.60 2.86 19.21
C ARG A 304 -9.16 1.90 18.10
N HIS A 305 -7.98 2.14 17.51
CA HIS A 305 -7.37 1.23 16.55
C HIS A 305 -7.19 -0.14 17.20
N GLN A 306 -7.77 -1.17 16.59
CA GLN A 306 -7.50 -2.55 16.99
C GLN A 306 -6.04 -2.88 16.63
N PRO A 307 -5.24 -3.46 17.54
CA PRO A 307 -3.90 -3.91 17.21
C PRO A 307 -3.98 -5.08 16.22
N PHE A 308 -3.29 -4.94 15.09
CA PHE A 308 -3.13 -6.00 14.10
C PHE A 308 -2.17 -7.06 14.64
N HIS A 309 -2.55 -8.33 14.49
CA HIS A 309 -1.67 -9.46 14.73
C HIS A 309 -1.50 -10.19 13.40
N ALA A 310 -0.33 -10.00 12.77
CA ALA A 310 0.16 -10.88 11.72
C ALA A 310 0.49 -12.27 12.30
#